data_AF-A0AAW5WE88-F1
#
_entry.id   AF-A0AAW5WE88-F1
#
_cell.length_a   1.000
_cell.length_b   1.000
_cell.length_c   1.000
_cell.angle_alpha   90.00
_cell.angle_beta   90.00
_cell.angle_gamma   90.00
#
_symmetry.space_group_name_H-M   'P 1'
#
loop_
_entity.id
_entity.type
_entity.pdbx_description
1 polymer ?
#
loop_
_entity_poly.entity_id
_entity_poly.type
_entity_poly.pdbx_seq_one_letter_code
_entity_poly.pdbx_strand_id
1 'polypeptide(L)' 'MANVEASWCVSLIVECPGCGKVMDLTENDNIIDGMFCSALENEKDYPVECPECGNHFTCDFAY' A
#
# COMPACT_ATOMS: atom_id res chain seq x y z
N MET A 1 -13.22 -34.09 -9.79
CA MET A 1 -11.96 -33.34 -9.70
C MET A 1 -12.19 -32.25 -8.67
N ALA A 2 -11.40 -32.21 -7.59
CA ALA A 2 -11.51 -31.11 -6.62
C ALA A 2 -11.14 -29.80 -7.34
N ASN A 3 -11.96 -28.77 -7.20
CA ASN A 3 -11.59 -27.43 -7.64
C ASN A 3 -10.40 -27.00 -6.78
N VAL A 4 -9.21 -26.98 -7.38
CA VAL A 4 -8.02 -26.43 -6.72
C VAL A 4 -8.03 -24.95 -7.01
N GLU A 5 -8.52 -24.16 -6.07
CA GLU A 5 -8.46 -22.70 -6.15
C GLU A 5 -7.13 -22.22 -5.56
N ALA A 6 -6.43 -21.39 -6.31
CA ALA A 6 -5.24 -20.68 -5.84
C ALA A 6 -5.65 -19.24 -5.49
N SER A 7 -5.32 -18.81 -4.27
CA SER A 7 -5.46 -17.42 -3.83
C SER A 7 -4.07 -16.77 -3.81
N TRP A 8 -3.99 -15.53 -4.26
CA TRP A 8 -2.80 -14.69 -4.19
C TRP A 8 -3.18 -13.32 -3.63
N CYS A 9 -2.23 -12.66 -2.98
CA CYS A 9 -2.39 -11.34 -2.38
C CYS A 9 -1.08 -10.55 -2.55
N VAL A 10 -1.20 -9.23 -2.71
CA VAL A 10 -0.10 -8.28 -2.74
C VAL A 10 -0.38 -7.25 -1.65
N SER A 11 0.61 -6.97 -0.81
CA SER A 11 0.53 -6.00 0.28
C SER A 11 1.59 -4.92 0.11
N LEU A 12 1.25 -3.69 0.48
CA LEU A 12 2.16 -2.54 0.45
C LEU A 12 2.34 -2.03 1.87
N ILE A 13 3.43 -2.46 2.49
CA ILE A 13 3.71 -2.17 3.89
C ILE A 13 4.57 -0.93 4.03
N VAL A 14 4.13 0.02 4.85
CA VAL A 14 4.87 1.24 5.18
C VAL A 14 4.97 1.41 6.70
N GLU A 15 6.07 1.98 7.17
CA GLU A 15 6.26 2.34 8.57
C GLU A 15 6.17 3.86 8.72
N CYS A 16 5.33 4.33 9.65
CA CYS A 16 5.19 5.75 9.92
C CYS A 16 6.48 6.28 10.59
N PRO A 17 7.14 7.31 10.03
CA PRO A 17 8.37 7.86 10.61
C PRO A 17 8.14 8.61 11.94
N GLY A 18 6.89 8.97 12.26
CA GLY A 18 6.55 9.71 13.48
C GLY A 18 6.30 8.80 14.69
N CYS A 19 5.62 7.67 14.49
CA CYS A 19 5.19 6.80 15.59
C CYS A 19 5.65 5.33 15.45
N GLY A 20 6.31 4.95 14.35
CA GLY A 20 6.74 3.57 14.08
C GLY A 20 5.59 2.61 13.76
N LYS A 21 4.37 3.11 13.54
CA LYS A 21 3.23 2.27 13.17
C LYS A 21 3.44 1.69 11.79
N VAL A 22 3.37 0.37 11.68
CA VAL A 22 3.33 -0.35 10.42
C VAL A 22 1.89 -0.38 9.89
N MET A 23 1.72 -0.07 8.62
CA MET A 23 0.43 0.06 7.94
C MET A 23 0.48 -0.69 6.62
N ASP A 24 -0.61 -1.37 6.25
CA ASP A 24 -0.79 -1.92 4.91
C ASP A 24 -1.68 -0.98 4.11
N LEU A 25 -1.12 -0.35 3.10
CA LEU A 25 -1.83 0.58 2.24
C LEU A 25 -2.78 -0.15 1.27
N THR A 26 -2.59 -1.45 1.03
CA THR A 26 -3.50 -2.22 0.16
C THR A 26 -4.86 -2.48 0.81
N GLU A 27 -5.01 -2.29 2.13
CA GLU A 27 -6.33 -2.35 2.79
C GLU A 27 -7.26 -1.18 2.38
N ASN A 28 -6.73 -0.14 1.73
CA ASN A 28 -7.52 0.96 1.23
C ASN A 28 -8.01 0.66 -0.18
N ASP A 29 -9.33 0.49 -0.35
CA ASP A 29 -9.98 0.17 -1.62
C ASP A 29 -9.59 1.14 -2.75
N ASN A 30 -9.29 2.41 -2.43
CA ASN A 30 -8.87 3.42 -3.42
C ASN A 30 -7.51 3.11 -4.08
N ILE A 31 -6.66 2.32 -3.41
CA ILE A 31 -5.34 1.92 -3.93
C ILE A 31 -5.49 0.73 -4.87
N ILE A 32 -6.52 -0.12 -4.66
CA ILE A 32 -6.73 -1.35 -5.44
C ILE A 32 -7.72 -1.17 -6.61
N ASP A 33 -8.56 -0.12 -6.62
CA ASP A 33 -9.64 0.08 -7.62
C ASP A 33 -9.17 0.45 -9.05
N GLY A 34 -8.07 -0.15 -9.51
CA GLY A 34 -7.68 -0.18 -10.92
C GLY A 34 -6.82 1.00 -11.40
N MET A 35 -6.54 1.99 -10.55
CA MET A 35 -5.62 3.08 -10.89
C MET A 35 -4.15 2.66 -10.82
N PHE A 36 -3.80 1.66 -9.99
CA PHE A 36 -2.42 1.25 -9.70
C PHE A 36 -2.03 -0.12 -10.29
N CYS A 37 -2.89 -0.74 -11.12
CA CYS A 37 -2.50 -1.89 -11.95
C CYS A 37 -1.69 -1.49 -13.20
N SER A 38 -1.33 -0.21 -13.33
CA SER A 38 -0.19 0.23 -14.12
C SER A 38 1.03 0.28 -13.20
N ALA A 39 2.12 -0.37 -13.61
CA ALA A 39 3.35 -0.47 -12.86
C ALA A 39 3.76 0.92 -12.30
N LEU A 40 3.71 1.05 -10.97
CA LEU A 40 4.13 2.23 -10.21
C LEU A 40 5.63 2.46 -10.25
N GLU A 41 6.33 1.92 -11.24
CA GLU A 41 7.79 1.97 -11.40
C GLU A 41 8.36 3.40 -11.31
N ASN A 42 7.52 4.44 -11.38
CA ASN A 42 7.93 5.83 -11.24
C ASN A 42 7.02 6.70 -10.36
N GLU A 43 6.10 6.14 -9.56
CA GLU A 43 5.35 6.96 -8.60
C GLU A 43 6.21 7.26 -7.37
N LYS A 44 6.67 8.50 -7.33
CA LYS A 44 7.39 9.10 -6.22
C LYS A 44 6.46 10.01 -5.44
N ASP A 45 6.80 10.23 -4.19
CA ASP A 45 6.13 11.19 -3.32
C ASP A 45 4.64 10.89 -3.07
N TYR A 46 4.23 9.62 -3.01
CA TYR A 46 2.84 9.25 -2.73
C TYR A 46 2.43 9.73 -1.34
N PRO A 47 1.40 10.57 -1.20
CA PRO A 47 1.03 11.14 0.09
C PRO A 47 0.31 10.12 0.96
N VAL A 48 0.80 9.97 2.19
CA VAL A 48 0.24 9.06 3.19
C VAL A 48 0.00 9.82 4.49
N GLU A 49 -1.18 9.63 5.06
CA GLU A 49 -1.50 10.07 6.42
C GLU A 49 -1.55 8.86 7.36
N CYS A 50 -0.83 8.95 8.48
CA CYS A 50 -0.87 7.91 9.49
C CYS A 50 -2.18 7.99 10.30
N PRO A 51 -2.99 6.92 10.37
CA PRO A 51 -4.27 6.95 11.07
C PRO A 51 -4.11 7.02 12.61
N GLU A 52 -2.96 6.63 13.15
CA GLU A 52 -2.71 6.64 14.60
C GLU A 52 -2.29 8.02 15.12
N CYS A 53 -1.41 8.71 14.40
CA CYS A 53 -0.81 9.95 14.88
C CYS A 53 -1.13 11.18 14.01
N GLY A 54 -1.84 11.01 12.89
CA GLY A 54 -2.16 12.08 11.93
C GLY A 54 -0.94 12.64 11.20
N ASN A 55 0.21 11.96 11.28
CA ASN A 55 1.42 12.43 10.62
C ASN A 55 1.31 12.24 9.11
N HIS A 56 1.61 13.30 8.36
CA HIS A 56 1.59 13.31 6.91
C HIS A 56 3.02 13.12 6.39
N PHE A 57 3.22 12.13 5.53
CA PHE A 57 4.52 11.81 4.94
C PHE A 57 4.34 11.29 3.51
N THR A 58 5.43 11.21 2.76
CA THR A 58 5.42 10.66 1.41
C THR A 58 6.13 9.31 1.38
N CYS A 59 5.67 8.42 0.49
CA CYS A 59 6.28 7.12 0.22
C CYS A 59 6.68 7.02 -1.24
N ASP A 60 7.88 6.49 -1.49
CA ASP A 60 8.34 6.14 -2.83
C ASP A 60 8.12 4.64 -3.05
N PHE A 61 7.47 4.30 -4.17
CA PHE A 61 7.29 2.92 -4.58
C PHE A 61 8.57 2.41 -5.26
N ALA A 62 9.53 1.93 -4.47
CA ALA A 62 10.70 1.24 -4.98
C ALA A 62 10.46 -0.28 -4.96
N TYR A 63 10.44 -0.91 -6.14
CA TYR A 63 10.49 -2.37 -6.31
C TYR A 63 11.93 -2.84 -6.52
#